data_AF-A0A8T4R2I6-F1
#
_entry.id   AF-A0A8T4R2I6-F1
#
_cell.length_a   1.000
_cell.length_b   1.000
_cell.length_c   1.000
_cell.angle_alpha   90.00
_cell.angle_beta   90.00
_cell.angle_gamma   90.00
#
_symmetry.space_group_name_H-M   'P 1'
#
loop_
_entity.id
_entity.type
_entity.pdbx_description
1 polymer ?
#
loop_
_entity_poly.entity_id
_entity_poly.type
_entity_poly.pdbx_seq_one_letter_code
_entity_poly.pdbx_strand_id
1 'polypeptide(L)'
;MTDEIFDDLKGIEGPRNVQIRNPALIERLVDTGDKIVDKHSKEMPDPDVLDELERMDGFYSKVYNEVMLAASNINFDEQDIATFVRAKASHDLVGKQAKVLGIYSGCLAQLLTERNALQGKRTTIHLDGEGYAFDYLFYFARVLDTVILENFKGDEILAHVGNFGGRADTLVCNGINGYSCLLSVGSYNGRVNKAIAIDVEGSATLMSSGSDRGYVSQVLGISLKGNASLSNCAKTYGFVEQIIGVGITDASDNLSEICTLDDGAGAVNQILAVDINGSGTLNNTGNKKSFRHYEFKSYGQWNLQRSYRQRAGKSNSFTFSGRKN
;
A
#
# COMPACT_ATOMS: atom_id res chain seq x y z
N MET A 1 56.85 14.05 22.01
CA MET A 1 56.14 15.33 22.15
C MET A 1 54.65 15.12 21.90
N THR A 2 54.01 14.24 22.66
CA THR A 2 52.57 13.93 22.53
C THR A 2 51.88 13.70 23.89
N ASP A 3 52.60 13.83 25.00
CA ASP A 3 52.09 13.48 26.33
C ASP A 3 51.55 14.68 27.13
N GLU A 4 51.61 15.91 26.59
CA GLU A 4 51.21 17.12 27.33
C GLU A 4 49.75 17.57 27.08
N ILE A 5 49.01 16.92 26.17
CA ILE A 5 47.64 17.38 25.81
C ILE A 5 46.57 16.94 26.82
N PHE A 6 46.86 15.97 27.70
CA PHE A 6 45.87 15.41 28.62
C PHE A 6 46.12 15.70 30.12
N ASP A 7 47.17 16.47 30.45
CA ASP A 7 47.52 16.73 31.84
C ASP A 7 46.52 17.66 32.58
N ASP A 8 45.70 18.40 31.83
CA ASP A 8 44.63 19.28 32.34
C ASP A 8 43.29 18.55 32.65
N LEU A 9 43.18 17.24 32.42
CA LEU A 9 41.96 16.46 32.75
C LEU A 9 42.03 15.76 34.11
N LYS A 10 43.05 16.03 34.95
CA LYS A 10 43.25 15.44 36.29
C LYS A 10 42.21 15.85 37.35
N GLY A 11 41.16 16.59 36.98
CA GLY A 11 40.11 17.07 37.90
C GLY A 11 38.76 16.33 37.82
N ILE A 12 38.60 15.33 36.95
CA ILE A 12 37.35 14.54 36.87
C ILE A 12 37.55 13.25 37.70
N GLU A 13 37.63 13.40 39.01
CA GLU A 13 37.68 12.27 39.93
C GLU A 13 36.27 11.67 40.13
N GLY A 14 36.06 10.48 39.57
CA GLY A 14 34.91 9.62 39.83
C GLY A 14 33.86 9.60 38.69
N PRO A 15 33.20 8.45 38.45
CA PRO A 15 32.03 8.41 37.59
C PRO A 15 30.99 9.34 38.19
N ARG A 16 30.74 10.49 37.54
CA ARG A 16 29.59 11.33 37.88
C ARG A 16 28.38 10.41 37.91
N ASN A 17 27.53 10.54 38.93
CA ASN A 17 26.24 9.85 38.99
C ASN A 17 25.40 10.27 37.77
N VAL A 18 25.62 9.61 36.63
CA VAL A 18 24.84 9.80 35.42
C VAL A 18 23.51 9.14 35.73
N GLN A 19 22.53 9.95 36.14
CA GLN A 19 21.15 9.50 36.23
C GLN A 19 20.71 9.14 34.82
N ILE A 20 20.54 7.84 34.56
CA ILE A 20 19.98 7.34 33.31
C ILE A 20 18.54 7.88 33.25
N ARG A 21 18.30 8.84 32.37
CA ARG A 21 16.95 9.33 32.10
C ARG A 21 16.15 8.20 31.46
N ASN A 22 14.91 8.02 31.91
CA ASN A 22 13.98 7.13 31.23
C ASN A 22 13.75 7.64 29.80
N PRO A 23 13.96 6.81 28.76
CA PRO A 23 13.81 7.25 27.38
C PRO A 23 12.38 7.70 27.11
N ALA A 24 12.25 8.75 26.30
CA ALA A 24 10.94 9.24 25.85
C ALA A 24 10.23 8.16 25.02
N LEU A 25 8.90 8.22 24.93
CA LEU A 25 8.11 7.23 24.18
C LEU A 25 8.62 7.08 22.75
N ILE A 26 8.85 8.19 22.06
CA ILE A 26 9.38 8.21 20.69
C ILE A 26 10.77 7.55 20.60
N GLU A 27 11.66 7.79 21.56
CA GLU A 27 12.98 7.16 21.61
C GLU A 27 12.86 5.64 21.75
N ARG A 28 11.89 5.17 22.54
CA ARG A 28 11.62 3.73 22.68
C ARG A 28 11.07 3.10 21.39
N LEU A 29 10.18 3.79 20.66
CA LEU A 29 9.69 3.31 19.37
C LEU A 29 10.80 3.26 18.33
N VAL A 30 11.61 4.33 18.25
CA VAL A 30 12.76 4.42 17.34
C VAL A 30 13.79 3.31 17.63
N ASP A 31 14.21 3.16 18.89
CA ASP A 31 15.18 2.15 19.32
C ASP A 31 14.66 0.72 19.10
N THR A 32 13.37 0.49 19.34
CA THR A 32 12.74 -0.83 19.05
C THR A 32 12.75 -1.10 17.54
N GLY A 33 12.41 -0.11 16.72
CA GLY A 33 12.43 -0.23 15.26
C GLY A 33 13.82 -0.54 14.73
N ASP A 34 14.84 0.18 15.21
CA ASP A 34 16.23 -0.04 14.79
C ASP A 34 16.73 -1.45 15.15
N LYS A 35 16.42 -1.93 16.36
CA LYS A 35 16.74 -3.31 16.78
C LYS A 35 16.05 -4.36 15.89
N ILE A 36 14.80 -4.12 15.49
CA ILE A 36 14.05 -5.02 14.60
C ILE A 36 14.66 -5.00 13.20
N VAL A 37 14.99 -3.83 12.66
CA VAL A 37 15.66 -3.69 11.37
C VAL A 37 16.99 -4.43 11.38
N ASP A 38 17.86 -4.17 12.35
CA ASP A 38 19.18 -4.81 12.44
C ASP A 38 19.10 -6.33 12.53
N LYS A 39 18.13 -6.83 13.31
CA LYS A 39 17.93 -8.25 13.53
C LYS A 39 17.39 -8.97 12.28
N HIS A 40 16.35 -8.42 11.66
CA HIS A 40 15.56 -9.16 10.67
C HIS A 40 15.91 -8.84 9.21
N SER A 41 16.67 -7.78 8.94
CA SER A 41 17.03 -7.42 7.54
C SER A 41 17.77 -8.52 6.78
N LYS A 42 18.57 -9.33 7.49
CA LYS A 42 19.31 -10.46 6.89
C LYS A 42 18.43 -11.68 6.62
N GLU A 43 17.30 -11.78 7.30
CA GLU A 43 16.37 -12.89 7.20
C GLU A 43 15.21 -12.60 6.23
N MET A 44 15.09 -11.36 5.76
CA MET A 44 14.05 -10.91 4.85
C MET A 44 14.08 -11.75 3.55
N PRO A 45 12.97 -12.46 3.24
CA PRO A 45 12.82 -13.22 1.99
C PRO A 45 12.97 -12.33 0.75
N ASP A 46 13.58 -12.89 -0.31
CA ASP A 46 13.52 -12.47 -1.73
C ASP A 46 13.25 -11.02 -1.99
N PRO A 47 12.58 -10.57 -3.07
CA PRO A 47 11.19 -10.86 -3.46
C PRO A 47 11.02 -11.48 -4.87
N ASP A 48 12.11 -11.90 -5.50
CA ASP A 48 12.13 -12.31 -6.91
C ASP A 48 11.57 -13.73 -7.19
N VAL A 49 11.00 -14.42 -6.20
CA VAL A 49 10.47 -15.79 -6.35
C VAL A 49 9.00 -15.87 -5.93
N LEU A 50 8.13 -16.35 -6.82
CA LEU A 50 6.66 -16.46 -6.63
C LEU A 50 6.22 -17.12 -5.30
N ASP A 51 7.00 -18.06 -4.76
CA ASP A 51 6.74 -18.73 -3.47
C ASP A 51 6.98 -17.81 -2.24
N GLU A 52 7.40 -16.56 -2.45
CA GLU A 52 7.87 -15.69 -1.38
C GLU A 52 6.78 -14.89 -0.70
N LEU A 53 5.60 -14.72 -1.30
CA LEU A 53 4.51 -14.02 -0.60
C LEU A 53 4.01 -14.80 0.63
N GLU A 54 3.94 -16.13 0.57
CA GLU A 54 3.65 -16.97 1.75
C GLU A 54 4.79 -16.93 2.77
N ARG A 55 6.06 -16.92 2.31
CA ARG A 55 7.22 -16.75 3.21
C ARG A 55 7.22 -15.37 3.86
N MET A 56 6.80 -14.34 3.13
CA MET A 56 6.64 -12.99 3.63
C MET A 56 5.54 -12.93 4.69
N ASP A 57 4.46 -13.68 4.52
CA ASP A 57 3.40 -13.79 5.53
C ASP A 57 3.91 -14.39 6.85
N GLY A 58 4.69 -15.46 6.76
CA GLY A 58 5.37 -16.07 7.91
C GLY A 58 6.37 -15.12 8.57
N PHE A 59 7.16 -14.41 7.76
CA PHE A 59 8.11 -13.40 8.24
C PHE A 59 7.40 -12.23 8.92
N TYR A 60 6.32 -11.70 8.34
CA TYR A 60 5.50 -10.66 8.93
C TYR A 60 4.97 -11.10 10.29
N SER A 61 4.42 -12.32 10.40
CA SER A 61 3.93 -12.87 11.68
C SER A 61 5.02 -12.91 12.75
N LYS A 62 6.24 -13.29 12.38
CA LYS A 62 7.40 -13.30 13.28
C LYS A 62 7.71 -11.89 13.79
N VAL A 63 7.82 -10.90 12.89
CA VAL A 63 8.10 -9.50 13.26
C VAL A 63 6.96 -8.93 14.10
N TYR A 64 5.71 -9.15 13.71
CA TYR A 64 4.53 -8.67 14.44
C TYR A 64 4.51 -9.15 15.89
N ASN A 65 4.77 -10.44 16.13
CA ASN A 65 4.83 -11.00 17.49
C ASN A 65 5.92 -10.33 18.33
N GLU A 66 7.08 -10.03 17.74
CA GLU A 66 8.17 -9.34 18.43
C GLU A 66 7.81 -7.88 18.74
N VAL A 67 7.20 -7.16 17.80
CA VAL A 67 6.68 -5.80 18.00
C VAL A 67 5.64 -5.78 19.12
N MET A 68 4.68 -6.70 19.09
CA MET A 68 3.63 -6.82 20.10
C MET A 68 4.21 -7.03 21.50
N LEU A 69 5.22 -7.90 21.64
CA LEU A 69 5.92 -8.13 22.91
C LEU A 69 6.70 -6.89 23.36
N ALA A 70 7.47 -6.27 22.47
CA ALA A 70 8.28 -5.09 22.77
C ALA A 70 7.42 -3.86 23.13
N ALA A 71 6.29 -3.70 22.47
CA ALA A 71 5.35 -2.60 22.67
C ALA A 71 4.26 -2.91 23.72
N SER A 72 4.27 -4.09 24.36
CA SER A 72 3.24 -4.52 25.32
C SER A 72 2.98 -3.50 26.44
N ASN A 73 4.03 -2.81 26.90
CA ASN A 73 3.98 -1.78 27.95
C ASN A 73 4.19 -0.35 27.40
N ILE A 74 3.96 -0.15 26.11
CA ILE A 74 4.00 1.17 25.47
C ILE A 74 2.56 1.53 25.08
N ASN A 75 2.00 2.54 25.73
CA ASN A 75 0.74 3.14 25.29
C ASN A 75 1.09 4.26 24.32
N PHE A 76 0.73 4.08 23.06
CA PHE A 76 0.92 5.06 22.00
C PHE A 76 -0.39 5.25 21.24
N ASP A 77 -0.54 6.40 20.60
CA ASP A 77 -1.71 6.78 19.81
C ASP A 77 -1.36 7.12 18.36
N GLU A 78 -2.32 7.65 17.61
CA GLU A 78 -2.16 8.07 16.22
C GLU A 78 -1.08 9.18 16.06
N GLN A 79 -0.96 10.09 17.03
CA GLN A 79 0.00 11.18 16.99
C GLN A 79 1.43 10.66 17.24
N ASP A 80 1.57 9.65 18.09
CA ASP A 80 2.85 8.97 18.30
C ASP A 80 3.32 8.24 17.03
N ILE A 81 2.40 7.58 16.29
CA ILE A 81 2.71 6.99 14.98
C ILE A 81 3.17 8.08 14.01
N ALA A 82 2.46 9.21 13.95
CA ALA A 82 2.86 10.33 13.09
C ALA A 82 4.25 10.87 13.42
N THR A 83 4.55 10.97 14.72
CA THR A 83 5.85 11.42 15.21
C THR A 83 6.95 10.42 14.87
N PHE A 84 6.68 9.11 14.99
CA PHE A 84 7.59 8.05 14.57
C PHE A 84 7.88 8.11 13.06
N VAL A 85 6.84 8.21 12.23
CA VAL A 85 7.00 8.30 10.77
C VAL A 85 7.84 9.51 10.41
N ARG A 86 7.56 10.68 10.98
CA ARG A 86 8.37 11.90 10.74
C ARG A 86 9.82 11.74 11.18
N ALA A 87 10.06 11.09 12.32
CA ALA A 87 11.42 10.86 12.84
C ALA A 87 12.23 9.87 11.98
N LYS A 88 11.56 8.97 11.27
CA LYS A 88 12.17 7.96 10.39
C LYS A 88 12.10 8.30 8.90
N ALA A 89 11.37 9.36 8.52
CA ALA A 89 11.27 9.78 7.14
C ALA A 89 12.63 10.24 6.60
N SER A 90 12.86 10.01 5.31
CA SER A 90 14.12 10.28 4.61
C SER A 90 15.33 9.56 5.24
N HIS A 91 15.12 8.37 5.80
CA HIS A 91 16.20 7.50 6.23
C HIS A 91 17.11 7.11 5.07
N ASP A 92 18.34 6.72 5.37
CA ASP A 92 19.33 6.21 4.41
C ASP A 92 19.27 4.69 4.20
N LEU A 93 18.34 4.00 4.87
CA LEU A 93 18.13 2.56 4.68
C LEU A 93 17.68 2.25 3.26
N VAL A 94 18.17 1.13 2.72
CA VAL A 94 17.86 0.66 1.37
C VAL A 94 17.53 -0.83 1.37
N GLY A 95 16.81 -1.29 0.33
CA GLY A 95 16.51 -2.70 0.10
C GLY A 95 15.83 -3.36 1.30
N LYS A 96 16.41 -4.47 1.80
CA LYS A 96 15.82 -5.27 2.89
C LYS A 96 15.64 -4.47 4.19
N GLN A 97 16.52 -3.52 4.50
CA GLN A 97 16.39 -2.70 5.70
C GLN A 97 15.17 -1.76 5.64
N ALA A 98 14.98 -1.08 4.50
CA ALA A 98 13.82 -0.22 4.29
C ALA A 98 12.51 -1.02 4.36
N LYS A 99 12.47 -2.23 3.76
CA LYS A 99 11.31 -3.12 3.85
C LYS A 99 10.98 -3.55 5.28
N VAL A 100 11.99 -3.94 6.07
CA VAL A 100 11.76 -4.31 7.48
C VAL A 100 11.27 -3.12 8.30
N LEU A 101 11.78 -1.90 8.04
CA LEU A 101 11.25 -0.69 8.68
C LEU A 101 9.80 -0.43 8.27
N GLY A 102 9.47 -0.66 6.99
CA GLY A 102 8.11 -0.63 6.48
C GLY A 102 7.17 -1.61 7.21
N ILE A 103 7.59 -2.87 7.36
CA ILE A 103 6.87 -3.89 8.14
C ILE A 103 6.70 -3.45 9.59
N TYR A 104 7.77 -2.93 10.23
CA TYR A 104 7.72 -2.46 11.60
C TYR A 104 6.67 -1.35 11.77
N SER A 105 6.65 -0.37 10.88
CA SER A 105 5.63 0.68 10.89
C SER A 105 4.22 0.10 10.72
N GLY A 106 4.05 -0.89 9.84
CA GLY A 106 2.77 -1.59 9.63
C GLY A 106 2.30 -2.35 10.87
N CYS A 107 3.22 -3.01 11.58
CA CYS A 107 2.95 -3.67 12.84
C CYS A 107 2.50 -2.69 13.93
N LEU A 108 3.10 -1.49 14.01
CA LEU A 108 2.67 -0.45 14.95
C LEU A 108 1.25 0.03 14.65
N ALA A 109 0.94 0.31 13.39
CA ALA A 109 -0.39 0.72 12.95
C ALA A 109 -1.46 -0.36 13.22
N GLN A 110 -1.11 -1.63 12.96
CA GLN A 110 -1.97 -2.77 13.27
C GLN A 110 -2.20 -2.91 14.78
N LEU A 111 -1.15 -2.83 15.60
CA LEU A 111 -1.25 -2.96 17.05
C LEU A 111 -2.12 -1.85 17.66
N LEU A 112 -2.00 -0.61 17.18
CA LEU A 112 -2.89 0.48 17.58
C LEU A 112 -4.34 0.20 17.19
N THR A 113 -4.57 -0.27 15.96
CA THR A 113 -5.91 -0.66 15.47
C THR A 113 -6.55 -1.72 16.35
N GLU A 114 -5.83 -2.79 16.69
CA GLU A 114 -6.33 -3.86 17.54
C GLU A 114 -6.63 -3.36 18.97
N ARG A 115 -5.77 -2.51 19.53
CA ARG A 115 -5.98 -1.91 20.87
C ARG A 115 -7.20 -1.00 20.93
N ASN A 116 -7.38 -0.15 19.93
CA ASN A 116 -8.55 0.72 19.84
C ASN A 116 -9.83 -0.10 19.64
N ALA A 117 -9.79 -1.17 18.83
CA ALA A 117 -10.92 -2.07 18.63
C ALA A 117 -11.35 -2.75 19.95
N LEU A 118 -10.41 -3.16 20.81
CA LEU A 118 -10.71 -3.69 22.15
C LEU A 118 -11.41 -2.67 23.06
N GLN A 119 -11.23 -1.37 22.79
CA GLN A 119 -11.92 -0.28 23.48
C GLN A 119 -13.22 0.16 22.78
N GLY A 120 -13.63 -0.53 21.70
CA GLY A 120 -14.79 -0.15 20.89
C GLY A 120 -14.58 1.13 20.06
N LYS A 121 -13.33 1.52 19.82
CA LYS A 121 -12.96 2.69 19.01
C LYS A 121 -12.43 2.24 17.64
N ARG A 122 -12.58 3.11 16.64
CA ARG A 122 -11.94 2.97 15.33
C ARG A 122 -10.65 3.77 15.28
N THR A 123 -9.62 3.24 14.64
CA THR A 123 -8.36 3.94 14.42
C THR A 123 -8.38 4.74 13.12
N THR A 124 -7.87 5.98 13.14
CA THR A 124 -7.72 6.80 11.93
C THR A 124 -6.32 7.42 11.90
N ILE A 125 -5.44 6.86 11.09
CA ILE A 125 -4.08 7.38 10.90
C ILE A 125 -4.11 8.31 9.68
N HIS A 126 -3.89 9.59 9.90
CA HIS A 126 -3.79 10.59 8.84
C HIS A 126 -2.42 11.27 8.92
N LEU A 127 -1.61 11.10 7.88
CA LEU A 127 -0.24 11.61 7.81
C LEU A 127 -0.06 12.44 6.54
N ASP A 128 0.48 13.65 6.69
CA ASP A 128 1.05 14.43 5.61
C ASP A 128 2.58 14.25 5.63
N GLY A 129 3.11 13.76 4.52
CA GLY A 129 4.52 13.50 4.32
C GLY A 129 5.32 14.74 3.99
N GLU A 130 4.70 15.88 3.65
CA GLU A 130 5.39 17.15 3.35
C GLU A 130 6.50 17.00 2.27
N GLY A 131 6.39 15.99 1.40
CA GLY A 131 7.37 15.63 0.37
C GLY A 131 8.52 14.72 0.83
N TYR A 132 8.52 14.27 2.09
CA TYR A 132 9.52 13.35 2.63
C TYR A 132 9.42 11.94 2.03
N ALA A 133 10.56 11.24 1.99
CA ALA A 133 10.65 9.88 1.51
C ALA A 133 10.34 8.85 2.63
N PHE A 134 9.55 7.82 2.33
CA PHE A 134 9.35 6.66 3.21
C PHE A 134 8.93 5.45 2.37
N ASP A 135 9.91 4.66 1.93
CA ASP A 135 9.63 3.41 1.22
C ASP A 135 8.94 2.40 2.16
N TYR A 136 7.99 1.64 1.62
CA TYR A 136 7.29 0.57 2.31
C TYR A 136 6.48 1.03 3.54
N LEU A 137 6.03 2.29 3.58
CA LEU A 137 5.26 2.80 4.73
C LEU A 137 3.97 1.96 4.95
N PHE A 138 3.87 1.39 6.15
CA PHE A 138 2.85 0.41 6.58
C PHE A 138 2.71 -0.85 5.71
N TYR A 139 3.80 -1.27 5.09
CA TYR A 139 3.88 -2.48 4.27
C TYR A 139 3.40 -3.73 5.02
N PHE A 140 2.60 -4.57 4.34
CA PHE A 140 2.07 -5.85 4.83
C PHE A 140 1.15 -5.80 6.07
N ALA A 141 0.74 -4.62 6.54
CA ALA A 141 -0.17 -4.52 7.69
C ALA A 141 -1.48 -5.30 7.43
N ARG A 142 -1.83 -6.25 8.29
CA ARG A 142 -2.98 -7.13 8.05
C ARG A 142 -4.29 -6.52 8.50
N VAL A 143 -4.30 -5.76 9.60
CA VAL A 143 -5.53 -5.19 10.16
C VAL A 143 -5.38 -3.70 10.34
N LEU A 144 -6.16 -2.93 9.60
CA LEU A 144 -6.21 -1.47 9.69
C LEU A 144 -7.66 -0.98 9.64
N ASP A 145 -7.98 0.14 10.27
CA ASP A 145 -9.26 0.82 10.06
C ASP A 145 -9.13 1.80 8.89
N THR A 146 -8.84 3.07 9.18
CA THR A 146 -8.65 4.12 8.18
C THR A 146 -7.21 4.60 8.18
N VAL A 147 -6.58 4.62 7.00
CA VAL A 147 -5.26 5.22 6.79
C VAL A 147 -5.33 6.18 5.60
N ILE A 148 -4.88 7.41 5.83
CA ILE A 148 -4.80 8.48 4.83
C ILE A 148 -3.36 9.00 4.81
N LEU A 149 -2.67 8.83 3.69
CA LEU A 149 -1.30 9.29 3.48
C LEU A 149 -1.27 10.31 2.36
N GLU A 150 -0.68 11.47 2.64
CA GLU A 150 -0.63 12.59 1.70
C GLU A 150 0.82 13.01 1.43
N ASN A 151 1.14 13.43 0.21
CA ASN A 151 2.41 14.08 -0.13
C ASN A 151 3.70 13.31 0.25
N PHE A 152 3.71 11.98 0.19
CA PHE A 152 4.93 11.18 0.41
C PHE A 152 5.67 10.88 -0.90
N LYS A 153 6.97 10.67 -0.79
CA LYS A 153 7.77 9.97 -1.81
C LYS A 153 8.09 8.57 -1.31
N GLY A 154 8.11 7.58 -2.19
CA GLY A 154 8.60 6.25 -1.85
C GLY A 154 7.79 5.12 -2.46
N ASP A 155 8.45 3.98 -2.56
CA ASP A 155 7.94 2.79 -3.22
C ASP A 155 7.12 1.93 -2.27
N GLU A 156 6.12 1.22 -2.80
CA GLU A 156 5.31 0.20 -2.11
C GLU A 156 4.63 0.70 -0.82
N ILE A 157 4.31 2.00 -0.76
CA ILE A 157 3.51 2.59 0.32
C ILE A 157 2.12 1.90 0.37
N LEU A 158 1.75 1.40 1.55
CA LEU A 158 0.54 0.60 1.79
C LEU A 158 0.42 -0.67 0.93
N ALA A 159 1.51 -1.16 0.33
CA ALA A 159 1.46 -2.40 -0.43
C ALA A 159 1.17 -3.60 0.49
N HIS A 160 0.37 -4.54 -0.04
CA HIS A 160 -0.05 -5.78 0.58
C HIS A 160 -0.87 -5.64 1.87
N VAL A 161 -1.42 -4.45 2.12
CA VAL A 161 -2.30 -4.24 3.28
C VAL A 161 -3.57 -5.07 3.15
N GLY A 162 -3.95 -5.70 4.26
CA GLY A 162 -5.15 -6.54 4.33
C GLY A 162 -5.00 -7.92 3.70
N ASN A 163 -3.78 -8.37 3.35
CA ASN A 163 -3.55 -9.69 2.77
C ASN A 163 -3.66 -10.84 3.79
N PHE A 164 -3.71 -12.08 3.29
CA PHE A 164 -3.64 -13.32 4.08
C PHE A 164 -4.71 -13.42 5.18
N GLY A 165 -5.97 -13.16 4.79
CA GLY A 165 -7.10 -13.10 5.72
C GLY A 165 -7.16 -11.83 6.57
N GLY A 166 -6.28 -10.86 6.31
CA GLY A 166 -6.34 -9.52 6.86
C GLY A 166 -7.59 -8.74 6.43
N ARG A 167 -7.79 -7.59 7.07
CA ARG A 167 -8.87 -6.66 6.75
C ARG A 167 -8.43 -5.20 6.86
N ALA A 168 -8.88 -4.35 5.93
CA ALA A 168 -8.82 -2.91 6.09
C ALA A 168 -10.15 -2.24 5.74
N ASP A 169 -10.49 -1.11 6.36
CA ASP A 169 -11.68 -0.35 5.96
C ASP A 169 -11.37 0.63 4.84
N THR A 170 -10.59 1.67 5.09
CA THR A 170 -10.30 2.71 4.08
C THR A 170 -8.81 3.01 4.01
N LEU A 171 -8.24 2.86 2.82
CA LEU A 171 -6.86 3.18 2.52
C LEU A 171 -6.83 4.28 1.44
N VAL A 172 -6.13 5.38 1.73
CA VAL A 172 -6.00 6.53 0.83
C VAL A 172 -4.53 6.90 0.67
N CYS A 173 -4.02 6.87 -0.56
CA CYS A 173 -2.80 7.55 -1.00
C CYS A 173 -3.22 8.81 -1.79
N ASN A 174 -2.74 10.00 -1.40
CA ASN A 174 -3.00 11.26 -2.10
C ASN A 174 -1.67 12.00 -2.38
N GLY A 175 -1.36 12.32 -3.64
CA GLY A 175 -0.14 13.06 -3.97
C GLY A 175 1.15 12.25 -3.70
N ILE A 176 1.14 10.95 -4.01
CA ILE A 176 2.29 10.07 -3.78
C ILE A 176 3.20 10.02 -5.00
N ASN A 177 4.52 10.08 -4.82
CA ASN A 177 5.49 9.85 -5.89
C ASN A 177 6.36 8.63 -5.56
N GLY A 178 6.12 7.53 -6.27
CA GLY A 178 6.82 6.27 -6.08
C GLY A 178 6.04 5.10 -6.66
N TYR A 179 6.73 3.99 -6.90
CA TYR A 179 6.17 2.80 -7.54
C TYR A 179 5.26 2.03 -6.57
N SER A 180 4.25 1.34 -7.09
CA SER A 180 3.48 0.32 -6.38
C SER A 180 2.73 0.77 -5.12
N CYS A 181 2.32 2.06 -5.01
CA CYS A 181 1.41 2.45 -3.91
C CYS A 181 0.11 1.60 -3.98
N LEU A 182 -0.31 1.08 -2.83
CA LEU A 182 -1.49 0.22 -2.68
C LEU A 182 -1.47 -1.03 -3.58
N LEU A 183 -0.27 -1.54 -3.90
CA LEU A 183 -0.13 -2.79 -4.62
C LEU A 183 -0.73 -3.96 -3.83
N SER A 184 -1.50 -4.81 -4.52
CA SER A 184 -2.05 -6.08 -4.01
C SER A 184 -2.79 -5.96 -2.68
N VAL A 185 -3.57 -4.90 -2.50
CA VAL A 185 -4.36 -4.71 -1.27
C VAL A 185 -5.59 -5.62 -1.25
N GLY A 186 -5.86 -6.20 -0.08
CA GLY A 186 -6.99 -7.11 0.12
C GLY A 186 -6.92 -8.38 -0.71
N SER A 187 -5.72 -8.81 -1.10
CA SER A 187 -5.46 -10.05 -1.84
C SER A 187 -5.27 -11.26 -0.91
N TYR A 188 -5.09 -12.46 -1.44
CA TYR A 188 -4.78 -13.68 -0.66
C TYR A 188 -5.81 -13.96 0.46
N ASN A 189 -7.09 -14.04 0.10
CA ASN A 189 -8.23 -14.12 1.04
C ASN A 189 -8.42 -12.88 1.94
N GLY A 190 -7.72 -11.79 1.65
CA GLY A 190 -7.85 -10.50 2.31
C GLY A 190 -9.17 -9.78 2.01
N ARG A 191 -9.48 -8.75 2.82
CA ARG A 191 -10.69 -7.93 2.64
C ARG A 191 -10.41 -6.44 2.85
N VAL A 192 -10.54 -5.63 1.83
CA VAL A 192 -10.46 -4.17 1.97
C VAL A 192 -11.79 -3.55 1.55
N ASN A 193 -12.36 -2.62 2.32
CA ASN A 193 -13.58 -1.95 1.86
C ASN A 193 -13.23 -0.94 0.75
N LYS A 194 -12.30 -0.01 1.00
CA LYS A 194 -11.91 1.02 0.02
C LYS A 194 -10.40 1.15 -0.11
N ALA A 195 -9.92 1.10 -1.35
CA ALA A 195 -8.55 1.44 -1.74
C ALA A 195 -8.59 2.60 -2.74
N ILE A 196 -8.02 3.74 -2.36
CA ILE A 196 -8.15 5.00 -3.07
C ILE A 196 -6.75 5.57 -3.34
N ALA A 197 -6.43 5.83 -4.60
CA ALA A 197 -5.22 6.53 -5.02
C ALA A 197 -5.60 7.78 -5.82
N ILE A 198 -5.09 8.94 -5.41
CA ILE A 198 -5.35 10.24 -6.02
C ILE A 198 -4.01 10.93 -6.28
N ASP A 199 -3.83 11.47 -7.50
CA ASP A 199 -2.63 12.23 -7.89
C ASP A 199 -1.32 11.46 -7.59
N VAL A 200 -1.29 10.16 -7.93
CA VAL A 200 -0.11 9.30 -7.72
C VAL A 200 0.72 9.19 -8.99
N GLU A 201 2.02 9.48 -8.88
CA GLU A 201 3.02 9.28 -9.93
C GLU A 201 3.89 8.06 -9.61
N GLY A 202 3.69 6.99 -10.38
CA GLY A 202 4.40 5.73 -10.26
C GLY A 202 3.66 4.57 -10.91
N SER A 203 4.41 3.55 -11.36
CA SER A 203 3.84 2.34 -11.97
C SER A 203 3.21 1.41 -10.91
N ALA A 204 2.35 0.50 -11.34
CA ALA A 204 1.69 -0.55 -10.56
C ALA A 204 0.82 -0.05 -9.38
N THR A 205 0.38 1.21 -9.43
CA THR A 205 -0.54 1.75 -8.43
C THR A 205 -1.87 1.00 -8.44
N LEU A 206 -2.32 0.54 -7.27
CA LEU A 206 -3.53 -0.29 -7.08
C LEU A 206 -3.53 -1.62 -7.85
N MET A 207 -2.40 -2.02 -8.45
CA MET A 207 -2.29 -3.28 -9.19
C MET A 207 -2.67 -4.46 -8.30
N SER A 208 -3.31 -5.47 -8.86
CA SER A 208 -3.69 -6.72 -8.17
C SER A 208 -4.61 -6.55 -6.96
N SER A 209 -5.27 -5.40 -6.80
CA SER A 209 -6.25 -5.21 -5.71
C SER A 209 -7.35 -6.27 -5.74
N GLY A 210 -7.57 -6.92 -4.60
CA GLY A 210 -8.57 -7.98 -4.44
C GLY A 210 -8.29 -9.24 -5.23
N SER A 211 -7.02 -9.56 -5.55
CA SER A 211 -6.63 -10.79 -6.25
C SER A 211 -6.57 -12.01 -5.31
N ASP A 212 -6.38 -13.20 -5.86
CA ASP A 212 -6.02 -14.42 -5.10
C ASP A 212 -7.03 -14.74 -3.98
N ARG A 213 -8.30 -14.87 -4.35
CA ARG A 213 -9.46 -15.02 -3.43
C ARG A 213 -9.71 -13.83 -2.51
N GLY A 214 -9.03 -12.72 -2.76
CA GLY A 214 -9.23 -11.44 -2.10
C GLY A 214 -10.57 -10.78 -2.42
N TYR A 215 -10.92 -9.78 -1.62
CA TYR A 215 -12.12 -8.97 -1.79
C TYR A 215 -11.81 -7.49 -1.59
N VAL A 216 -12.17 -6.64 -2.55
CA VAL A 216 -12.20 -5.19 -2.36
C VAL A 216 -13.55 -4.60 -2.75
N SER A 217 -14.24 -3.87 -1.87
CA SER A 217 -15.53 -3.27 -2.27
C SER A 217 -15.30 -2.19 -3.33
N GLN A 218 -14.37 -1.27 -3.11
CA GLN A 218 -14.09 -0.18 -4.04
C GLN A 218 -12.60 0.04 -4.26
N VAL A 219 -12.21 0.07 -5.54
CA VAL A 219 -10.89 0.49 -5.99
C VAL A 219 -11.07 1.76 -6.82
N LEU A 220 -10.45 2.86 -6.37
CA LEU A 220 -10.59 4.18 -7.00
C LEU A 220 -9.21 4.75 -7.32
N GLY A 221 -8.94 4.97 -8.61
CA GLY A 221 -7.75 5.67 -9.10
C GLY A 221 -8.12 6.97 -9.81
N ILE A 222 -7.61 8.10 -9.34
CA ILE A 222 -7.83 9.43 -9.93
C ILE A 222 -6.47 10.07 -10.24
N SER A 223 -6.30 10.60 -11.45
CA SER A 223 -5.09 11.31 -11.86
C SER A 223 -3.81 10.49 -11.69
N LEU A 224 -3.87 9.18 -12.01
CA LEU A 224 -2.71 8.30 -11.87
C LEU A 224 -1.78 8.44 -13.07
N LYS A 225 -0.48 8.48 -12.83
CA LYS A 225 0.56 8.55 -13.88
C LYS A 225 1.55 7.40 -13.71
N GLY A 226 1.70 6.56 -14.72
CA GLY A 226 2.63 5.41 -14.68
C GLY A 226 1.98 4.08 -15.09
N ASN A 227 2.83 3.07 -15.35
CA ASN A 227 2.44 1.83 -16.04
C ASN A 227 1.60 0.90 -15.17
N ALA A 228 0.77 0.06 -15.80
CA ALA A 228 0.06 -1.04 -15.13
C ALA A 228 -0.83 -0.62 -13.95
N SER A 229 -1.27 0.65 -13.90
CA SER A 229 -2.18 1.14 -12.86
C SER A 229 -3.53 0.44 -12.97
N LEU A 230 -4.08 -0.01 -11.84
CA LEU A 230 -5.33 -0.80 -11.79
C LEU A 230 -5.28 -2.10 -12.63
N SER A 231 -4.08 -2.58 -13.00
CA SER A 231 -3.97 -3.86 -13.70
C SER A 231 -4.16 -5.02 -12.73
N ASN A 232 -4.50 -6.21 -13.25
CA ASN A 232 -4.61 -7.45 -12.45
C ASN A 232 -5.62 -7.43 -11.29
N CYS A 233 -6.47 -6.41 -11.17
CA CYS A 233 -7.48 -6.38 -10.13
C CYS A 233 -8.46 -7.56 -10.27
N ALA A 234 -8.85 -8.14 -9.13
CA ALA A 234 -9.70 -9.33 -9.07
C ALA A 234 -9.18 -10.53 -9.90
N LYS A 235 -7.87 -10.73 -9.98
CA LYS A 235 -7.26 -11.94 -10.60
C LYS A 235 -7.38 -13.15 -9.65
N THR A 236 -7.27 -14.37 -10.20
CA THR A 236 -7.17 -15.64 -9.42
C THR A 236 -8.26 -15.79 -8.34
N TYR A 237 -9.51 -15.96 -8.74
CA TYR A 237 -10.68 -16.06 -7.82
C TYR A 237 -10.95 -14.81 -6.96
N GLY A 238 -10.28 -13.70 -7.24
CA GLY A 238 -10.49 -12.42 -6.59
C GLY A 238 -11.84 -11.78 -6.87
N PHE A 239 -12.24 -10.83 -6.05
CA PHE A 239 -13.50 -10.10 -6.23
C PHE A 239 -13.34 -8.61 -5.94
N VAL A 240 -13.79 -7.77 -6.87
CA VAL A 240 -13.90 -6.33 -6.64
C VAL A 240 -15.29 -5.83 -7.00
N GLU A 241 -16.01 -5.15 -6.11
CA GLU A 241 -17.38 -4.70 -6.47
C GLU A 241 -17.32 -3.58 -7.50
N GLN A 242 -16.47 -2.59 -7.27
CA GLN A 242 -16.39 -1.43 -8.14
C GLN A 242 -14.94 -1.00 -8.36
N ILE A 243 -14.57 -0.86 -9.63
CA ILE A 243 -13.34 -0.18 -10.06
C ILE A 243 -13.74 1.14 -10.71
N ILE A 244 -13.15 2.24 -10.24
CA ILE A 244 -13.30 3.57 -10.85
C ILE A 244 -11.89 4.07 -11.22
N GLY A 245 -11.67 4.34 -12.50
CA GLY A 245 -10.48 5.03 -13.00
C GLY A 245 -10.88 6.35 -13.65
N VAL A 246 -10.23 7.45 -13.27
CA VAL A 246 -10.43 8.78 -13.86
C VAL A 246 -9.09 9.44 -14.13
N GLY A 247 -8.84 9.88 -15.37
CA GLY A 247 -7.65 10.68 -15.69
C GLY A 247 -6.33 9.91 -15.53
N ILE A 248 -6.28 8.65 -15.95
CA ILE A 248 -5.07 7.82 -15.83
C ILE A 248 -4.24 8.00 -17.11
N THR A 249 -2.99 8.44 -16.97
CA THR A 249 -2.15 8.92 -18.08
C THR A 249 -0.76 8.28 -18.10
N ASP A 250 -0.04 8.49 -19.21
CA ASP A 250 1.37 8.14 -19.42
C ASP A 250 1.76 6.70 -19.11
N ALA A 251 1.14 5.73 -19.81
CA ALA A 251 1.50 4.34 -19.56
C ALA A 251 1.02 3.26 -20.53
N SER A 252 1.68 2.09 -20.51
CA SER A 252 1.14 0.84 -21.04
C SER A 252 0.37 0.06 -19.96
N ASP A 253 -0.56 -0.79 -20.39
CA ASP A 253 -1.20 -1.85 -19.59
C ASP A 253 -2.05 -1.37 -18.41
N ASN A 254 -2.51 -0.12 -18.43
CA ASN A 254 -3.47 0.40 -17.47
C ASN A 254 -4.82 -0.32 -17.59
N LEU A 255 -5.44 -0.70 -16.47
CA LEU A 255 -6.65 -1.52 -16.46
C LEU A 255 -6.52 -2.81 -17.29
N SER A 256 -5.30 -3.31 -17.52
CA SER A 256 -5.08 -4.58 -18.20
C SER A 256 -5.31 -5.76 -17.25
N GLU A 257 -5.65 -6.91 -17.82
CA GLU A 257 -5.75 -8.17 -17.08
C GLU A 257 -6.73 -8.14 -15.88
N ILE A 258 -7.75 -7.28 -15.95
CA ILE A 258 -8.79 -7.26 -14.93
C ILE A 258 -9.66 -8.51 -15.08
N CYS A 259 -9.73 -9.32 -14.03
CA CYS A 259 -10.45 -10.60 -14.05
C CYS A 259 -10.01 -11.55 -15.18
N THR A 260 -8.71 -11.74 -15.43
CA THR A 260 -8.26 -12.73 -16.43
C THR A 260 -8.81 -14.12 -16.11
N LEU A 261 -9.08 -14.89 -17.17
CA LEU A 261 -9.71 -16.21 -17.08
C LEU A 261 -8.74 -17.35 -16.79
N ASP A 262 -7.44 -17.05 -16.69
CA ASP A 262 -6.42 -18.08 -16.52
C ASP A 262 -6.49 -18.62 -15.08
N ASP A 263 -6.85 -19.91 -14.97
CA ASP A 263 -6.86 -20.81 -13.81
C ASP A 263 -7.63 -20.42 -12.54
N GLY A 264 -8.40 -19.34 -12.58
CA GLY A 264 -9.34 -18.96 -11.53
C GLY A 264 -10.06 -17.66 -11.82
N ALA A 265 -11.26 -17.75 -12.39
CA ALA A 265 -12.01 -16.56 -12.79
C ALA A 265 -12.41 -15.74 -11.55
N GLY A 266 -11.72 -14.63 -11.31
CA GLY A 266 -12.22 -13.59 -10.42
C GLY A 266 -13.31 -12.75 -11.09
N ALA A 267 -13.88 -11.81 -10.35
CA ALA A 267 -15.03 -11.03 -10.82
C ALA A 267 -14.99 -9.57 -10.40
N VAL A 268 -15.46 -8.71 -11.31
CA VAL A 268 -15.75 -7.31 -11.04
C VAL A 268 -17.19 -7.02 -11.38
N ASN A 269 -17.96 -6.42 -10.46
CA ASN A 269 -19.37 -6.11 -10.72
C ASN A 269 -19.53 -4.89 -11.63
N GLN A 270 -18.76 -3.83 -11.35
CA GLN A 270 -18.81 -2.57 -12.08
C GLN A 270 -17.41 -2.01 -12.34
N ILE A 271 -17.18 -1.56 -13.56
CA ILE A 271 -16.02 -0.72 -13.90
C ILE A 271 -16.54 0.58 -14.50
N LEU A 272 -16.04 1.70 -14.00
CA LEU A 272 -16.17 3.03 -14.58
C LEU A 272 -14.77 3.51 -14.95
N ALA A 273 -14.56 3.80 -16.23
CA ALA A 273 -13.29 4.32 -16.74
C ALA A 273 -13.59 5.58 -17.55
N VAL A 274 -12.95 6.69 -17.17
CA VAL A 274 -13.10 8.03 -17.74
C VAL A 274 -11.71 8.60 -18.01
N ASP A 275 -11.45 9.03 -19.24
CA ASP A 275 -10.17 9.63 -19.65
C ASP A 275 -8.94 8.79 -19.22
N ILE A 276 -8.91 7.55 -19.74
CA ILE A 276 -7.79 6.62 -19.51
C ILE A 276 -7.00 6.53 -20.81
N ASN A 277 -5.72 6.91 -20.76
CA ASN A 277 -4.83 6.92 -21.90
C ASN A 277 -3.70 5.89 -21.71
N GLY A 278 -3.34 5.18 -22.78
CA GLY A 278 -2.26 4.19 -22.73
C GLY A 278 -2.40 3.03 -23.72
N SER A 279 -1.27 2.44 -24.13
CA SER A 279 -1.29 1.22 -24.97
C SER A 279 -1.70 0.00 -24.14
N GLY A 280 -2.59 -0.84 -24.66
CA GLY A 280 -3.05 -2.04 -23.94
C GLY A 280 -4.08 -1.78 -22.84
N THR A 281 -4.62 -0.55 -22.79
CA THR A 281 -5.72 -0.19 -21.90
C THR A 281 -6.91 -1.12 -22.12
N LEU A 282 -7.42 -1.72 -21.04
CA LEU A 282 -8.54 -2.68 -21.07
C LEU A 282 -8.27 -4.00 -21.82
N ASN A 283 -7.01 -4.35 -22.08
CA ASN A 283 -6.68 -5.67 -22.60
C ASN A 283 -7.07 -6.79 -21.61
N ASN A 284 -7.57 -7.90 -22.13
CA ASN A 284 -7.85 -9.13 -21.37
C ASN A 284 -8.79 -8.97 -20.16
N THR A 285 -9.77 -8.07 -20.25
CA THR A 285 -10.74 -7.92 -19.16
C THR A 285 -11.84 -9.01 -19.22
N GLY A 286 -11.91 -9.90 -18.22
CA GLY A 286 -12.74 -11.12 -18.25
C GLY A 286 -14.22 -10.97 -17.86
N ASN A 287 -14.75 -11.84 -16.99
CA ASN A 287 -16.19 -12.12 -16.83
C ASN A 287 -16.96 -10.98 -16.13
N LYS A 288 -17.35 -9.94 -16.88
CA LYS A 288 -18.05 -8.75 -16.36
C LYS A 288 -19.57 -8.95 -16.29
N LYS A 289 -20.18 -8.67 -15.13
CA LYS A 289 -21.65 -8.57 -15.01
C LYS A 289 -22.19 -7.27 -15.61
N SER A 290 -21.46 -6.16 -15.46
CA SER A 290 -21.80 -4.88 -16.10
C SER A 290 -20.55 -4.04 -16.38
N PHE A 291 -20.39 -3.56 -17.60
CA PHE A 291 -19.26 -2.71 -17.99
C PHE A 291 -19.78 -1.43 -18.66
N ARG A 292 -19.36 -0.27 -18.17
CA ARG A 292 -19.62 1.02 -18.81
C ARG A 292 -18.30 1.76 -18.96
N HIS A 293 -17.79 1.78 -20.18
CA HIS A 293 -16.63 2.58 -20.54
C HIS A 293 -17.09 3.86 -21.22
N TYR A 294 -16.59 4.99 -20.72
CA TYR A 294 -16.77 6.29 -21.34
C TYR A 294 -15.39 6.78 -21.77
N GLU A 295 -15.05 6.54 -23.03
CA GLU A 295 -13.81 7.08 -23.60
C GLU A 295 -14.07 8.55 -23.97
N PHE A 296 -13.41 9.46 -23.28
CA PHE A 296 -13.38 10.87 -23.63
C PHE A 296 -12.12 11.13 -24.43
N LYS A 297 -12.17 10.92 -25.75
CA LYS A 297 -11.06 11.38 -26.60
C LYS A 297 -11.11 12.90 -26.61
N SER A 298 -10.00 13.53 -26.23
CA SER A 298 -9.80 15.00 -26.20
C SER A 298 -9.88 15.69 -27.58
N TYR A 299 -10.48 15.04 -28.58
CA TYR A 299 -10.83 15.60 -29.88
C TYR A 299 -12.30 15.33 -30.22
N GLY A 300 -13.24 15.98 -29.50
CA GLY A 300 -14.60 16.29 -29.98
C GLY A 300 -15.52 15.15 -30.41
N GLN A 301 -15.17 13.88 -30.24
CA GLN A 301 -15.99 12.73 -30.64
C GLN A 301 -16.24 11.78 -29.46
N TRP A 302 -17.51 11.47 -29.24
CA TRP A 302 -17.97 10.51 -28.25
C TRP A 302 -18.04 9.13 -28.88
N ASN A 303 -17.25 8.19 -28.37
CA ASN A 303 -17.41 6.76 -28.68
C ASN A 303 -17.88 6.05 -27.42
N LEU A 304 -19.16 5.68 -27.39
CA LEU A 304 -19.69 4.80 -26.34
C LEU A 304 -19.49 3.35 -26.79
N GLN A 305 -18.61 2.62 -26.11
CA GLN A 305 -18.45 1.19 -26.35
C GLN A 305 -19.19 0.41 -25.25
N ARG A 306 -20.34 -0.19 -25.60
CA ARG A 306 -21.05 -1.14 -24.74
C ARG A 306 -20.71 -2.56 -25.16
N SER A 307 -20.07 -3.31 -24.28
CA SER A 307 -19.83 -4.74 -24.46
C SER A 307 -20.76 -5.54 -23.53
N TYR A 308 -21.67 -6.31 -24.12
CA TYR A 308 -22.51 -7.29 -23.42
C TYR A 308 -22.03 -8.69 -23.81
N ARG A 309 -21.62 -9.51 -22.83
CA ARG A 309 -21.50 -10.97 -23.01
C ARG A 309 -22.77 -11.62 -22.48
N GLN A 310 -23.63 -12.10 -23.37
CA GLN A 310 -24.67 -13.05 -22.98
C GLN A 310 -24.04 -14.43 -22.75
N ARG A 311 -24.61 -15.21 -21.82
CA ARG A 311 -24.14 -16.54 -21.36
C ARG A 311 -24.04 -17.65 -22.42
N ALA A 312 -24.06 -17.33 -23.72
CA ALA A 312 -23.83 -18.29 -24.80
C ALA A 312 -23.03 -17.64 -25.94
N GLY A 313 -21.69 -17.70 -25.83
CA GLY A 313 -20.79 -17.91 -26.97
C GLY A 313 -20.63 -16.86 -28.08
N LYS A 314 -21.26 -15.68 -28.05
CA LYS A 314 -20.98 -14.62 -29.03
C LYS A 314 -20.87 -13.23 -28.38
N SER A 315 -19.72 -12.58 -28.55
CA SER A 315 -19.55 -11.15 -28.24
C SER A 315 -20.01 -10.32 -29.43
N ASN A 316 -21.03 -9.48 -29.22
CA ASN A 316 -21.34 -8.40 -30.15
C ASN A 316 -20.77 -7.10 -29.58
N SER A 317 -19.88 -6.44 -30.33
CA SER A 317 -19.49 -5.07 -30.08
C SER A 317 -20.40 -4.14 -30.88
N PHE A 318 -21.01 -3.16 -30.23
CA PHE A 318 -21.73 -2.07 -30.89
C PHE A 318 -20.96 -0.78 -30.66
N THR A 319 -20.61 -0.12 -31.77
CA THR A 319 -19.97 1.19 -31.75
C THR A 319 -21.02 2.22 -32.13
N PHE A 320 -21.39 3.10 -31.19
CA PHE A 320 -22.21 4.29 -31.50
C PHE A 320 -21.30 5.49 -31.63
N SER A 321 -21.32 6.14 -32.81
CA SER A 321 -20.72 7.45 -33.01
C SER A 321 -21.83 8.50 -33.07
N GLY A 322 -21.72 9.53 -32.24
CA GLY A 322 -22.59 10.70 -32.27
C GLY A 322 -21.78 11.94 -32.63
N ARG A 323 -22.16 12.64 -33.71
CA ARG A 323 -21.69 14.01 -33.97
C ARG A 323 -22.63 14.99 -33.26
N LYS A 324 -22.09 15.98 -32.56
CA LYS A 324 -22.85 17.18 -32.19
C LYS A 324 -23.08 18.00 -33.46
N ASN A 325 -24.33 18.40 -33.69
CA ASN A 325 -24.66 19.59 -34.49
C ASN A 325 -24.54 20.82 -33.59
#